data_AF-A0A972HTV1-F1
#
_entry.id   AF-A0A972HTV1-F1
#
_cell.length_a   1.000
_cell.length_b   1.000
_cell.length_c   1.000
_cell.angle_alpha   90.00
_cell.angle_beta   90.00
_cell.angle_gamma   90.00
#
_symmetry.space_group_name_H-M   'P 1'
#
loop_
_entity.id
_entity.type
_entity.pdbx_description
1 polymer ?
#
loop_
_entity_poly.entity_id
_entity_poly.type
_entity_poly.pdbx_seq_one_letter_code
_entity_poly.pdbx_strand_id
1 'polypeptide(L)'
;MKQIVANLVKLQTIDTRLDELKLQKGDLPFLIEQTQEDLDEKQGRLAELQKQKEKIISDRRMFELEVEASKEQLKKFEEQLYQVKTNKEYDAISLEIDTKKLEIEELDNKILQTLETEEELDKEIAELTTQIQELQKQLNEYQQELEEISQQTQSEEERLKVEREEVVAQIEPRLYRQYERIRSAKGGIAVAPVKRSSCGGCYSAIPPQKIVEIRELNRLITCEFCGRILVWMNEE
;
A
#
# COMPACT_ATOMS: atom_id res chain seq x y z
N MET A 1 18.61 21.95 -38.91
CA MET A 1 18.41 20.49 -38.83
C MET A 1 19.42 19.77 -37.94
N LYS A 2 20.74 19.91 -38.16
CA LYS A 2 21.77 19.27 -37.32
C LYS A 2 21.61 19.57 -35.81
N GLN A 3 21.35 20.82 -35.43
CA GLN A 3 21.11 21.21 -34.04
C GLN A 3 19.87 20.55 -33.43
N ILE A 4 18.78 20.41 -34.20
CA ILE A 4 17.54 19.79 -33.73
C ILE A 4 17.76 18.30 -33.44
N VAL A 5 18.48 17.61 -34.34
CA VAL A 5 18.85 16.20 -34.15
C VAL A 5 19.76 16.04 -32.93
N ALA A 6 20.75 16.93 -32.77
CA ALA A 6 21.62 16.92 -31.59
C ALA A 6 20.85 17.13 -30.28
N ASN A 7 19.90 18.07 -30.24
CA ASN A 7 19.06 18.30 -29.06
C ASN A 7 18.15 17.09 -28.76
N LEU A 8 17.57 16.45 -29.78
CA LEU A 8 16.75 15.23 -29.60
C LEU A 8 17.59 14.04 -29.10
N VAL A 9 18.80 13.87 -29.60
CA VAL A 9 19.74 12.85 -29.11
C VAL A 9 20.14 13.14 -27.67
N LYS A 10 20.49 14.39 -27.35
CA LYS A 10 20.83 14.80 -25.98
C LYS A 10 19.67 14.56 -25.01
N LEU A 11 18.45 14.92 -25.41
CA LEU A 11 17.23 14.66 -24.64
C LEU A 11 17.04 13.16 -24.39
N GLN A 12 17.19 12.31 -25.42
CA GLN A 12 17.11 10.86 -25.28
C GLN A 12 18.17 10.32 -24.32
N THR A 13 19.41 10.80 -24.38
CA THR A 13 20.48 10.36 -23.48
C THR A 13 20.18 10.71 -22.03
N ILE A 14 19.70 11.94 -21.78
CA ILE A 14 19.29 12.39 -20.44
C ILE A 14 18.13 11.54 -19.93
N ASP A 15 17.10 11.34 -20.76
CA ASP A 15 15.92 10.55 -20.41
C ASP A 15 16.27 9.08 -20.13
N THR A 16 17.15 8.47 -20.93
CA THR A 16 17.63 7.10 -20.68
C THR A 16 18.38 7.03 -19.35
N ARG A 17 19.22 8.02 -19.04
CA ARG A 17 19.94 8.04 -17.77
C ARG A 17 19.00 8.24 -16.58
N LEU A 18 17.98 9.10 -16.71
CA LEU A 18 16.93 9.26 -15.69
C LEU A 18 16.13 7.95 -15.50
N ASP A 19 15.84 7.21 -16.58
CA ASP A 19 15.20 5.91 -16.48
C ASP A 19 16.09 4.87 -15.78
N GLU A 20 17.40 4.87 -16.05
CA GLU A 20 18.38 4.02 -15.35
C GLU A 20 18.43 4.32 -13.84
N LEU A 21 18.50 5.60 -13.46
CA LEU A 21 18.47 6.02 -12.06
C LEU A 21 17.16 5.61 -11.37
N LYS A 22 16.04 5.70 -12.09
CA LYS A 22 14.76 5.20 -11.58
C LYS A 22 14.75 3.67 -11.42
N LEU A 23 15.33 2.94 -12.37
CA LEU A 23 15.47 1.48 -12.30
C LEU A 23 16.36 1.02 -11.15
N GLN A 24 17.32 1.83 -10.70
CA GLN A 24 18.13 1.51 -9.52
C GLN A 24 17.30 1.44 -8.24
N LYS A 25 16.19 2.19 -8.15
CA LYS A 25 15.22 2.07 -7.04
C LYS A 25 14.40 0.78 -7.13
N GLY A 26 14.42 0.11 -8.29
CA GLY A 26 13.79 -1.18 -8.51
C GLY A 26 12.32 -1.19 -8.11
N ASP A 27 11.93 -2.26 -7.43
CA ASP A 27 10.57 -2.47 -6.93
C ASP A 27 10.36 -1.92 -5.52
N LEU A 28 11.38 -1.32 -4.88
CA LEU A 28 11.30 -0.82 -3.50
C LEU A 28 10.15 0.17 -3.29
N PRO A 29 9.89 1.17 -4.16
CA PRO A 29 8.75 2.06 -3.98
C PRO A 29 7.41 1.34 -3.95
N PHE A 30 7.25 0.30 -4.78
CA PHE A 30 6.05 -0.51 -4.83
C PHE A 30 5.92 -1.41 -3.60
N LEU A 31 7.02 -2.03 -3.17
CA LEU A 31 7.04 -2.85 -1.95
C LEU A 31 6.74 -2.03 -0.69
N ILE A 32 7.22 -0.79 -0.60
CA ILE A 32 6.89 0.12 0.50
C ILE A 32 5.40 0.43 0.51
N GLU A 33 4.81 0.77 -0.64
CA GLU A 33 3.38 1.07 -0.77
C GLU A 33 2.54 -0.15 -0.36
N GLN A 34 2.82 -1.32 -0.92
CA GLN A 34 2.12 -2.56 -0.59
C GLN A 34 2.25 -2.92 0.90
N THR A 35 3.47 -2.83 1.45
CA THR A 35 3.73 -3.14 2.88
C THR A 35 3.01 -2.16 3.80
N GLN A 36 2.92 -0.88 3.40
CA GLN A 36 2.18 0.14 4.15
C GLN A 36 0.67 -0.13 4.11
N GLU A 37 0.10 -0.52 2.96
CA GLU A 37 -1.31 -0.90 2.86
C GLU A 37 -1.64 -2.11 3.75
N ASP A 38 -0.81 -3.16 3.72
CA ASP A 38 -0.96 -4.35 4.57
C ASP A 38 -0.86 -3.99 6.07
N LEU A 39 0.05 -3.08 6.42
CA LEU A 39 0.22 -2.56 7.77
C LEU A 39 -1.04 -1.81 8.24
N ASP A 40 -1.57 -0.92 7.40
CA ASP A 40 -2.76 -0.11 7.70
C ASP A 40 -4.00 -0.99 7.87
N GLU A 41 -4.18 -2.01 7.01
CA GLU A 41 -5.26 -2.98 7.14
C GLU A 41 -5.20 -3.71 8.49
N LYS A 42 -4.02 -4.22 8.85
CA LYS A 42 -3.83 -4.93 10.13
C LYS A 42 -4.00 -4.02 11.34
N GLN A 43 -3.54 -2.77 11.28
CA GLN A 43 -3.77 -1.79 12.34
C GLN A 43 -5.27 -1.47 12.49
N GLY A 44 -6.00 -1.36 11.38
CA GLY A 44 -7.46 -1.21 11.39
C GLY A 44 -8.16 -2.40 12.05
N ARG A 45 -7.76 -3.63 11.71
CA ARG A 45 -8.28 -4.85 12.35
C ARG A 45 -7.96 -4.90 13.84
N LEU A 46 -6.74 -4.51 14.24
CA LEU A 46 -6.33 -4.46 15.64
C LEU A 46 -7.21 -3.50 16.45
N ALA A 47 -7.46 -2.31 15.91
CA ALA A 47 -8.32 -1.32 16.56
C ALA A 47 -9.76 -1.82 16.74
N GLU A 48 -10.30 -2.53 15.74
CA GLU A 48 -11.63 -3.14 15.82
C GLU A 48 -11.68 -4.25 16.89
N LEU A 49 -10.67 -5.13 16.96
CA LEU A 49 -10.58 -6.16 17.98
C LEU A 49 -10.47 -5.58 19.40
N GLN A 50 -9.67 -4.52 19.57
CA GLN A 50 -9.55 -3.82 20.85
C GLN A 50 -10.88 -3.22 21.29
N LYS A 51 -11.63 -2.62 20.35
CA LYS A 51 -12.97 -2.08 20.63
C LYS A 51 -13.98 -3.18 20.97
N GLN A 52 -13.92 -4.33 20.30
CA GLN A 52 -14.73 -5.50 20.65
C GLN A 52 -14.40 -5.98 22.06
N LYS A 53 -13.12 -6.06 22.41
CA LYS A 53 -12.67 -6.41 23.76
C LYS A 53 -13.21 -5.44 24.82
N GLU A 54 -13.11 -4.13 24.58
CA GLU A 54 -13.65 -3.11 25.50
C GLU A 54 -15.15 -3.28 25.74
N LYS A 55 -15.90 -3.61 24.69
CA LYS A 55 -17.34 -3.89 24.80
C LYS A 55 -17.59 -5.12 25.67
N ILE A 56 -16.88 -6.22 25.44
CA ILE A 56 -17.03 -7.45 26.24
C ILE A 56 -16.71 -7.20 27.72
N ILE A 57 -15.65 -6.43 28.01
CA ILE A 57 -15.31 -6.04 29.38
C ILE A 57 -16.43 -5.20 30.01
N SER A 58 -17.03 -4.29 29.25
CA SER A 58 -18.17 -3.50 29.72
C SER A 58 -19.40 -4.36 29.99
N ASP A 59 -19.73 -5.27 29.08
CA ASP A 59 -20.87 -6.19 29.22
C ASP A 59 -20.68 -7.10 30.44
N ARG A 60 -19.45 -7.64 30.65
CA ARG A 60 -19.12 -8.42 31.84
C ARG A 60 -19.36 -7.63 33.13
N ARG A 61 -18.90 -6.39 33.21
CA ARG A 61 -19.11 -5.53 34.39
C ARG A 61 -20.59 -5.29 34.66
N MET A 62 -21.41 -5.16 33.62
CA MET A 62 -22.86 -5.04 33.76
C MET A 62 -23.46 -6.31 34.36
N PHE A 63 -23.09 -7.49 33.83
CA PHE A 63 -23.55 -8.76 34.38
C PHE A 63 -23.10 -8.98 35.83
N GLU A 64 -21.87 -8.63 36.17
CA GLU A 64 -21.35 -8.70 37.55
C GLU A 64 -22.19 -7.84 38.52
N LEU A 65 -22.58 -6.63 38.11
CA LEU A 65 -23.46 -5.75 38.90
C LEU A 65 -24.88 -6.33 39.02
N GLU A 66 -25.43 -6.92 37.96
CA GLU A 66 -26.73 -7.57 37.98
C GLU A 66 -26.75 -8.81 38.89
N VAL A 67 -25.66 -9.59 38.91
CA VAL A 67 -25.47 -10.72 39.83
C VAL A 67 -25.50 -10.23 41.28
N GLU A 68 -24.75 -9.17 41.59
CA GLU A 68 -24.70 -8.65 42.96
C GLU A 68 -26.06 -8.11 43.42
N ALA A 69 -26.77 -7.38 42.55
CA ALA A 69 -28.12 -6.91 42.83
C ALA A 69 -29.11 -8.07 43.04
N SER A 70 -29.00 -9.14 42.23
CA SER A 70 -29.84 -10.33 42.34
C SER A 70 -29.55 -11.12 43.62
N LYS A 71 -28.28 -11.21 44.04
CA LYS A 71 -27.88 -11.80 45.33
C LYS A 71 -28.43 -11.02 46.52
N GLU A 72 -28.44 -9.69 46.45
CA GLU A 72 -29.05 -8.86 47.51
C GLU A 72 -30.57 -9.08 47.60
N GLN A 73 -31.26 -9.19 46.47
CA GLN A 73 -32.70 -9.50 46.42
C GLN A 73 -33.00 -10.92 46.94
N LEU A 74 -32.21 -11.91 46.52
CA LEU A 74 -32.31 -13.29 46.99
C LEU A 74 -32.23 -13.35 48.52
N LYS A 75 -31.25 -12.66 49.11
CA LYS A 75 -31.10 -12.59 50.57
C LYS A 75 -32.33 -11.97 51.25
N LYS A 76 -32.91 -10.91 50.68
CA LYS A 76 -34.15 -10.30 51.20
C LYS A 76 -35.33 -11.28 51.15
N PHE A 77 -35.48 -12.04 50.07
CA PHE A 77 -36.54 -13.06 49.98
C PHE A 77 -36.32 -14.21 50.96
N GLU A 78 -35.08 -14.66 51.14
CA GLU A 78 -34.72 -15.66 52.16
C GLU A 78 -35.05 -15.17 53.59
N GLU A 79 -34.75 -13.90 53.90
CA GLU A 79 -35.11 -13.28 55.19
C GLU A 79 -36.64 -13.17 55.37
N GLN A 80 -37.37 -12.81 54.32
CA GLN A 80 -38.83 -12.72 54.33
C GLN A 80 -39.49 -14.09 54.56
N LEU A 81 -38.92 -15.17 54.02
CA LEU A 81 -39.41 -16.53 54.17
C LEU A 81 -39.56 -16.93 55.66
N TYR A 82 -38.68 -16.47 56.54
CA TYR A 82 -38.74 -16.72 57.99
C TYR A 82 -39.88 -15.96 58.71
N GLN A 83 -40.47 -14.94 58.09
CA GLN A 83 -41.53 -14.12 58.67
C GLN A 83 -42.93 -14.53 58.22
N VAL A 84 -43.02 -15.46 57.26
CA VAL A 84 -44.28 -15.90 56.64
C VAL A 84 -45.14 -16.71 57.61
N LYS A 85 -46.46 -16.49 57.57
CA LYS A 85 -47.42 -17.17 58.46
C LYS A 85 -48.43 -18.04 57.71
N THR A 86 -48.55 -17.89 56.39
CA THR A 86 -49.50 -18.65 55.57
C THR A 86 -48.78 -19.49 54.52
N ASN A 87 -49.29 -20.69 54.26
CA ASN A 87 -48.69 -21.59 53.25
C ASN A 87 -48.65 -20.97 51.85
N LYS A 88 -49.66 -20.15 51.51
CA LYS A 88 -49.74 -19.49 50.20
C LYS A 88 -48.63 -18.44 50.00
N GLU A 89 -48.31 -17.68 51.03
CA GLU A 89 -47.19 -16.72 50.99
C GLU A 89 -45.84 -17.45 50.96
N TYR A 90 -45.75 -18.62 51.61
CA TYR A 90 -44.53 -19.43 51.61
C TYR A 90 -44.23 -19.92 50.19
N ASP A 91 -45.22 -20.53 49.53
CA ASP A 91 -45.08 -21.04 48.17
C ASP A 91 -44.71 -19.92 47.18
N ALA A 92 -45.27 -18.73 47.36
CA ALA A 92 -44.97 -17.57 46.52
C ALA A 92 -43.52 -17.09 46.68
N ILE A 93 -43.04 -16.93 47.92
CA ILE A 93 -41.65 -16.49 48.18
C ILE A 93 -40.65 -17.57 47.78
N SER A 94 -40.95 -18.85 48.00
CA SER A 94 -40.12 -19.95 47.51
C SER A 94 -39.94 -19.91 45.99
N LEU A 95 -41.01 -19.64 45.24
CA LEU A 95 -40.93 -19.49 43.78
C LEU A 95 -40.04 -18.30 43.37
N GLU A 96 -40.15 -17.16 44.05
CA GLU A 96 -39.29 -15.99 43.80
C GLU A 96 -37.82 -16.28 44.10
N ILE A 97 -37.52 -17.02 45.19
CA ILE A 97 -36.17 -17.48 45.53
C ILE A 97 -35.60 -18.36 44.42
N ASP A 98 -36.36 -19.36 43.96
CA ASP A 98 -35.91 -20.26 42.89
C ASP A 98 -35.70 -19.51 41.57
N THR A 99 -36.59 -18.57 41.25
CA THR A 99 -36.44 -17.70 40.08
C THR A 99 -35.17 -16.86 40.16
N LYS A 100 -34.87 -16.26 41.32
CA LYS A 100 -33.64 -15.47 41.53
C LYS A 100 -32.38 -16.31 41.46
N LYS A 101 -32.41 -17.55 41.95
CA LYS A 101 -31.27 -18.49 41.81
C LYS A 101 -30.98 -18.82 40.36
N LEU A 102 -32.02 -19.10 39.57
CA LEU A 102 -31.89 -19.36 38.13
C LEU A 102 -31.34 -18.12 37.39
N GLU A 103 -31.83 -16.92 37.72
CA GLU A 103 -31.32 -15.67 37.13
C GLU A 103 -29.83 -15.45 37.42
N ILE A 104 -29.38 -15.71 38.67
CA ILE A 104 -27.97 -15.64 39.04
C ILE A 104 -27.14 -16.66 38.24
N GLU A 105 -27.62 -17.90 38.12
CA GLU A 105 -26.92 -18.95 37.36
C GLU A 105 -26.81 -18.59 35.87
N GLU A 106 -27.85 -18.03 35.27
CA GLU A 106 -27.82 -17.55 33.88
C GLU A 106 -26.82 -16.39 33.69
N LEU A 107 -26.77 -15.45 34.64
CA LEU A 107 -25.81 -14.33 34.59
C LEU A 107 -24.37 -14.80 34.79
N ASP A 108 -24.11 -15.70 35.75
CA ASP A 108 -22.79 -16.29 35.97
C ASP A 108 -22.31 -17.05 34.72
N ASN A 109 -23.20 -17.77 34.03
CA ASN A 109 -22.89 -18.41 32.75
C ASN A 109 -22.53 -17.38 31.65
N LYS A 110 -23.24 -16.25 31.57
CA LYS A 110 -22.90 -15.16 30.64
C LYS A 110 -21.53 -14.56 30.96
N ILE A 111 -21.21 -14.36 32.25
CA ILE A 111 -19.90 -13.88 32.70
C ILE A 111 -18.79 -14.85 32.24
N LEU A 112 -18.98 -16.16 32.43
CA LEU A 112 -18.03 -17.16 31.95
C LEU A 112 -17.81 -17.09 30.43
N GLN A 113 -18.89 -16.99 29.65
CA GLN A 113 -18.80 -16.84 28.18
C GLN A 113 -18.04 -15.57 27.77
N THR A 114 -18.25 -14.45 28.48
CA THR A 114 -17.50 -13.21 28.21
C THR A 114 -16.01 -13.36 28.51
N LEU A 115 -15.64 -14.11 29.55
CA LEU A 115 -14.24 -14.39 29.90
C LEU A 115 -13.56 -15.26 28.84
N GLU A 116 -14.23 -16.31 28.36
CA GLU A 116 -13.72 -17.16 27.28
C GLU A 116 -13.50 -16.34 26.00
N THR A 117 -14.48 -15.51 25.63
CA THR A 117 -14.37 -14.65 24.44
C THR A 117 -13.27 -13.60 24.60
N GLU A 118 -13.07 -13.04 25.80
CA GLU A 118 -11.95 -12.12 26.07
C GLU A 118 -10.59 -12.81 25.85
N GLU A 119 -10.43 -14.06 26.31
CA GLU A 119 -9.19 -14.81 26.14
C GLU A 119 -8.89 -15.10 24.66
N GLU A 120 -9.92 -15.42 23.87
CA GLU A 120 -9.79 -15.59 22.41
C GLU A 120 -9.36 -14.29 21.72
N LEU A 121 -10.00 -13.17 22.06
CA LEU A 121 -9.63 -11.86 21.54
C LEU A 121 -8.20 -11.48 21.93
N ASP A 122 -7.75 -11.80 23.15
CA ASP A 122 -6.39 -11.53 23.58
C ASP A 122 -5.34 -12.30 22.77
N LYS A 123 -5.63 -13.54 22.41
CA LYS A 123 -4.77 -14.34 21.52
C LYS A 123 -4.70 -13.72 20.13
N GLU A 124 -5.85 -13.37 19.54
CA GLU A 124 -5.92 -12.74 18.21
C GLU A 124 -5.17 -11.39 18.19
N ILE A 125 -5.36 -10.57 19.23
CA ILE A 125 -4.68 -9.27 19.40
C ILE A 125 -3.17 -9.48 19.51
N ALA A 126 -2.69 -10.45 20.30
CA ALA A 126 -1.27 -10.70 20.48
C ALA A 126 -0.60 -11.19 19.17
N GLU A 127 -1.25 -12.10 18.45
CA GLU A 127 -0.79 -12.57 17.14
C GLU A 127 -0.73 -11.42 16.13
N LEU A 128 -1.79 -10.63 16.03
CA LEU A 128 -1.86 -9.51 15.10
C LEU A 128 -0.84 -8.41 15.43
N THR A 129 -0.63 -8.13 16.73
CA THR A 129 0.40 -7.19 17.18
C THR A 129 1.79 -7.64 16.76
N THR A 130 2.07 -8.94 16.86
CA THR A 130 3.35 -9.52 16.41
C THR A 130 3.54 -9.36 14.90
N GLN A 131 2.49 -9.63 14.11
CA GLN A 131 2.53 -9.43 12.65
C GLN A 131 2.75 -7.96 12.27
N ILE A 132 2.10 -7.04 12.97
CA ILE A 132 2.28 -5.59 12.77
C ILE A 132 3.73 -5.17 13.04
N GLN A 133 4.35 -5.67 14.11
CA GLN A 133 5.74 -5.37 14.43
C GLN A 133 6.72 -5.85 13.34
N GLU A 134 6.47 -7.05 12.81
CA GLU A 134 7.30 -7.59 11.72
C GLU A 134 7.14 -6.76 10.44
N LEU A 135 5.92 -6.39 10.07
CA LEU A 135 5.68 -5.51 8.92
C LEU A 135 6.30 -4.12 9.09
N GLN A 136 6.21 -3.53 10.29
CA GLN A 136 6.86 -2.26 10.59
C GLN A 136 8.38 -2.34 10.43
N LYS A 137 8.99 -3.46 10.85
CA LYS A 137 10.41 -3.69 10.68
C LYS A 137 10.77 -3.80 9.19
N GLN A 138 10.04 -4.60 8.43
CA GLN A 138 10.23 -4.77 6.98
C GLN A 138 10.06 -3.44 6.23
N LEU A 139 9.03 -2.66 6.56
CA LEU A 139 8.80 -1.35 5.99
C LEU A 139 9.98 -0.40 6.25
N ASN A 140 10.49 -0.36 7.48
CA ASN A 140 11.65 0.44 7.83
C ASN A 140 12.91 0.02 7.05
N GLU A 141 13.13 -1.29 6.88
CA GLU A 141 14.24 -1.81 6.09
C GLU A 141 14.15 -1.35 4.63
N TYR A 142 12.97 -1.47 3.99
CA TYR A 142 12.75 -1.01 2.62
C TYR A 142 12.91 0.51 2.48
N GLN A 143 12.41 1.28 3.44
CA GLN A 143 12.54 2.74 3.44
C GLN A 143 14.01 3.18 3.57
N GLN A 144 14.78 2.51 4.44
CA GLN A 144 16.21 2.79 4.60
C GLN A 144 16.98 2.47 3.32
N GLU A 145 16.72 1.31 2.71
CA GLU A 145 17.37 0.94 1.45
C GLU A 145 17.04 1.94 0.32
N LEU A 146 15.77 2.34 0.20
CA LEU A 146 15.35 3.34 -0.78
C LEU A 146 15.98 4.71 -0.51
N GLU A 147 16.12 5.11 0.76
CA GLU A 147 16.76 6.35 1.17
C GLU A 147 18.24 6.35 0.80
N GLU A 148 18.97 5.26 1.06
CA GLU A 148 20.40 5.13 0.70
C GLU A 148 20.60 5.25 -0.82
N ILE A 149 19.79 4.54 -1.62
CA ILE A 149 19.83 4.63 -3.08
C ILE A 149 19.49 6.04 -3.55
N SER A 150 18.49 6.67 -2.93
CA SER A 150 18.08 8.03 -3.28
C SER A 150 19.18 9.04 -2.96
N GLN A 151 19.84 8.95 -1.81
CA GLN A 151 20.96 9.82 -1.45
C GLN A 151 22.13 9.69 -2.44
N GLN A 152 22.42 8.48 -2.91
CA GLN A 152 23.48 8.24 -3.90
C GLN A 152 23.14 8.83 -5.28
N THR A 153 21.86 8.89 -5.64
CA THR A 153 21.40 9.26 -6.99
C THR A 153 20.85 10.69 -7.08
N GLN A 154 20.50 11.33 -5.96
CA GLN A 154 19.78 12.60 -5.91
C GLN A 154 20.48 13.73 -6.67
N SER A 155 21.77 13.93 -6.42
CA SER A 155 22.55 14.99 -7.08
C SER A 155 22.59 14.81 -8.61
N GLU A 156 22.69 13.55 -9.07
CA GLU A 156 22.66 13.25 -10.49
C GLU A 156 21.26 13.45 -11.08
N GLU A 157 20.21 12.99 -10.42
CA GLU A 157 18.82 13.19 -10.86
C GLU A 157 18.46 14.67 -10.97
N GLU A 158 18.82 15.49 -9.97
CA GLU A 158 18.55 16.93 -9.96
C GLU A 158 19.29 17.64 -11.11
N ARG A 159 20.58 17.35 -11.29
CA ARG A 159 21.36 17.89 -12.40
C ARG A 159 20.74 17.53 -13.75
N LEU A 160 20.38 16.25 -13.95
CA LEU A 160 19.80 15.76 -15.20
C LEU A 160 18.42 16.37 -15.47
N LYS A 161 17.60 16.62 -14.44
CA LYS A 161 16.31 17.30 -14.59
C LYS A 161 16.48 18.74 -15.08
N VAL A 162 17.43 19.48 -14.51
CA VAL A 162 17.74 20.84 -14.97
C VAL A 162 18.27 20.82 -16.40
N GLU A 163 19.23 19.94 -16.70
CA GLU A 163 19.76 19.79 -18.07
C GLU A 163 18.65 19.40 -19.07
N ARG A 164 17.69 18.58 -18.65
CA ARG A 164 16.54 18.19 -19.46
C ARG A 164 15.69 19.41 -19.82
N GLU A 165 15.35 20.24 -18.84
CA GLU A 165 14.54 21.44 -19.04
C GLU A 165 15.19 22.42 -20.02
N GLU A 166 16.50 22.64 -19.87
CA GLU A 166 17.28 23.48 -20.78
C GLU A 166 17.26 22.96 -22.22
N VAL A 167 17.39 21.65 -22.42
CA VAL A 167 17.35 21.03 -23.75
C VAL A 167 15.94 21.08 -24.34
N VAL A 168 14.91 20.84 -23.54
CA VAL A 168 13.50 20.90 -23.98
C VAL A 168 13.14 22.32 -24.43
N ALA A 169 13.61 23.36 -23.73
CA ALA A 169 13.40 24.75 -24.13
C ALA A 169 13.97 25.10 -25.51
N GLN A 170 14.94 24.33 -25.99
CA GLN A 170 15.57 24.49 -27.31
C GLN A 170 14.93 23.60 -28.41
N ILE A 171 13.87 22.86 -28.11
CA ILE A 171 13.16 21.98 -29.05
C ILE A 171 11.78 22.58 -29.36
N GLU A 172 11.38 22.53 -30.64
CA GLU A 172 10.06 23.00 -31.04
C GLU A 172 8.95 22.19 -30.32
N PRO A 173 7.91 22.84 -29.74
CA PRO A 173 6.87 22.16 -28.97
C PRO A 173 6.14 21.04 -29.72
N ARG A 174 6.03 21.12 -31.05
CA ARG A 174 5.44 20.05 -31.88
C ARG A 174 6.33 18.80 -31.90
N LEU A 175 7.64 18.99 -32.07
CA LEU A 175 8.62 17.90 -32.08
C LEU A 175 8.77 17.27 -30.70
N TYR A 176 8.78 18.08 -29.64
CA TYR A 176 8.80 17.57 -28.26
C TYR A 176 7.58 16.69 -27.96
N ARG A 177 6.36 17.12 -28.33
CA ARG A 177 5.16 16.28 -28.19
C ARG A 177 5.24 14.97 -28.97
N GLN A 178 5.81 15.00 -30.17
CA GLN A 178 6.03 13.80 -30.96
C GLN A 178 7.02 12.84 -30.27
N TYR A 179 8.12 13.38 -29.76
CA TYR A 179 9.12 12.64 -28.99
C TYR A 179 8.50 11.97 -27.76
N GLU A 180 7.82 12.72 -26.91
CA GLU A 180 7.17 12.22 -25.69
C GLU A 180 6.17 11.09 -25.98
N ARG A 181 5.35 11.26 -27.03
CA ARG A 181 4.39 10.24 -27.46
C ARG A 181 5.06 8.94 -27.89
N ILE A 182 6.19 9.01 -28.60
CA ILE A 182 6.94 7.82 -29.01
C ILE A 182 7.58 7.18 -27.77
N ARG A 183 8.18 8.00 -26.90
CA ARG A 183 8.88 7.57 -25.68
C ARG A 183 7.97 6.76 -24.77
N SER A 184 6.77 7.28 -24.48
CA SER A 184 5.79 6.59 -23.64
C SER A 184 5.31 5.28 -24.25
N ALA A 185 5.12 5.23 -25.57
CA ALA A 185 4.64 4.03 -26.26
C ALA A 185 5.72 2.97 -26.53
N LYS A 186 7.01 3.31 -26.39
CA LYS A 186 8.14 2.48 -26.86
C LYS A 186 9.22 2.28 -25.79
N GLY A 187 8.81 2.28 -24.52
CA GLY A 187 9.65 1.89 -23.39
C GLY A 187 10.83 2.83 -23.19
N GLY A 188 10.60 4.15 -23.21
CA GLY A 188 11.63 5.14 -22.90
C GLY A 188 12.52 5.54 -24.09
N ILE A 189 12.44 4.85 -25.23
CA ILE A 189 13.30 5.11 -26.40
C ILE A 189 12.47 5.69 -27.55
N ALA A 190 12.60 7.00 -27.78
CA ALA A 190 12.00 7.71 -28.91
C ALA A 190 12.97 7.97 -30.07
N VAL A 191 14.25 8.16 -29.77
CA VAL A 191 15.31 8.38 -30.77
C VAL A 191 16.19 7.14 -30.84
N ALA A 192 16.34 6.56 -32.03
CA ALA A 192 17.13 5.34 -32.24
C ALA A 192 18.21 5.54 -33.32
N PRO A 193 19.44 5.08 -33.09
CA PRO A 193 20.48 5.11 -34.11
C PRO A 193 20.19 4.08 -35.21
N VAL A 194 20.65 4.35 -36.43
CA VAL A 194 20.73 3.34 -37.49
C VAL A 194 21.99 2.51 -37.25
N LYS A 195 21.83 1.21 -36.99
CA LYS A 195 22.95 0.27 -36.79
C LYS A 195 22.86 -0.85 -37.81
N ARG A 196 23.95 -1.09 -38.55
CA ARG A 196 24.04 -2.17 -39.57
C ARG A 196 22.85 -2.20 -40.54
N SER A 197 22.45 -1.03 -41.05
CA SER A 197 21.29 -0.86 -41.94
C SER A 197 19.93 -1.22 -41.32
N SER A 198 19.83 -1.28 -40.00
CA SER A 198 18.60 -1.55 -39.25
C SER A 198 18.30 -0.48 -38.20
N CYS A 199 17.04 -0.38 -37.80
CA CYS A 199 16.63 0.49 -36.70
C CYS A 199 17.19 -0.03 -35.38
N GLY A 200 17.95 0.78 -34.64
CA GLY A 200 18.52 0.41 -33.35
C GLY A 200 17.52 0.19 -32.21
N GLY A 201 16.22 0.45 -32.44
CA GLY A 201 15.17 0.24 -31.43
C GLY A 201 14.25 -0.97 -31.69
N CYS A 202 14.00 -1.36 -32.94
CA CYS A 202 13.17 -2.53 -33.26
C CYS A 202 13.83 -3.52 -34.23
N TYR A 203 15.09 -3.27 -34.59
CA TYR A 203 15.94 -4.13 -35.43
C TYR A 203 15.43 -4.42 -36.84
N SER A 204 14.35 -3.76 -37.27
CA SER A 204 13.84 -3.85 -38.63
C SER A 204 14.84 -3.24 -39.62
N ALA A 205 15.04 -3.90 -40.76
CA ALA A 205 15.86 -3.39 -41.85
C ALA A 205 15.32 -2.05 -42.39
N ILE A 206 16.22 -1.13 -42.71
CA ILE A 206 15.92 0.19 -43.28
C ILE A 206 16.38 0.17 -44.75
N PRO A 207 15.52 0.56 -45.71
CA PRO A 207 15.90 0.64 -47.11
C PRO A 207 17.13 1.53 -47.34
N PRO A 208 18.06 1.16 -48.25
CA PRO A 208 19.29 1.93 -48.50
C PRO A 208 19.05 3.40 -48.85
N GLN A 209 18.00 3.70 -49.62
CA GLN A 209 17.64 5.07 -49.97
C GLN A 209 17.32 5.93 -48.74
N LYS A 210 16.59 5.36 -47.76
CA LYS A 210 16.31 6.07 -46.50
C LYS A 210 17.56 6.26 -45.65
N ILE A 211 18.50 5.31 -45.67
CA ILE A 211 19.77 5.47 -44.95
C ILE A 211 20.54 6.68 -45.47
N VAL A 212 20.56 6.88 -46.80
CA VAL A 212 21.17 8.07 -47.42
C VAL A 212 20.45 9.34 -46.95
N GLU A 213 19.12 9.38 -47.01
CA GLU A 213 18.36 10.54 -46.54
C GLU A 213 18.57 10.85 -45.04
N ILE A 214 18.71 9.82 -44.19
CA ILE A 214 19.00 9.98 -42.75
C ILE A 214 20.40 10.59 -42.57
N ARG A 215 21.39 10.21 -43.39
CA ARG A 215 22.76 10.78 -43.35
C ARG A 215 22.80 12.23 -43.82
N GLU A 216 21.97 12.60 -44.80
CA GLU A 216 21.91 13.98 -45.31
C GLU A 216 21.33 14.96 -44.28
N LEU A 217 20.57 14.49 -43.28
CA LEU A 217 19.97 15.29 -42.21
C LEU A 217 19.08 16.45 -42.72
N ASN A 218 18.51 16.31 -43.92
CA ASN A 218 17.61 17.30 -44.54
C ASN A 218 16.23 17.36 -43.87
N ARG A 219 15.74 16.22 -43.34
CA ARG A 219 14.48 16.09 -42.60
C ARG A 219 14.58 15.00 -41.52
N LEU A 220 13.71 15.07 -40.51
CA LEU A 220 13.57 13.96 -39.55
C LEU A 220 12.84 12.80 -40.22
N ILE A 221 13.40 11.60 -40.08
CA ILE A 221 12.83 10.36 -40.63
C ILE A 221 12.51 9.44 -39.47
N THR A 222 11.31 8.86 -39.50
CA THR A 222 10.88 7.87 -38.50
C THR A 222 10.96 6.46 -39.09
N CYS A 223 11.19 5.47 -38.23
CA CYS A 223 11.08 4.07 -38.58
C CYS A 223 9.62 3.73 -38.98
N GLU A 224 9.43 3.04 -40.10
CA GLU A 224 8.09 2.64 -40.57
C GLU A 224 7.44 1.57 -39.69
N PHE A 225 8.25 0.77 -38.99
CA PHE A 225 7.75 -0.31 -38.16
C PHE A 225 7.44 0.13 -36.73
N CYS A 226 8.35 0.87 -36.08
CA CYS A 226 8.19 1.26 -34.68
C CYS A 226 7.93 2.75 -34.44
N GLY A 227 8.00 3.60 -35.47
CA GLY A 227 7.73 5.03 -35.37
C GLY A 227 8.82 5.87 -34.70
N ARG A 228 9.92 5.26 -34.21
CA ARG A 228 11.04 5.98 -33.59
C ARG A 228 11.74 6.92 -34.57
N ILE A 229 12.22 8.06 -34.08
CA ILE A 229 13.01 9.02 -34.85
C ILE A 229 14.39 8.39 -35.10
N LEU A 230 14.76 8.25 -36.37
CA LEU A 230 16.02 7.63 -36.78
C LEU A 230 17.11 8.68 -36.91
N VAL A 231 18.27 8.40 -36.31
CA VAL A 231 19.44 9.27 -36.37
C VAL A 231 20.65 8.50 -36.88
N TRP A 232 21.50 9.19 -37.64
CA TRP A 232 22.82 8.68 -37.98
C TRP A 232 23.81 9.10 -36.89
N MET A 233 24.30 8.15 -36.11
CA MET A 233 25.44 8.36 -35.22
C MET A 233 26.67 7.87 -35.94
N ASN A 234 27.69 8.72 -36.09
CA ASN A 234 28.99 8.25 -36.53
C ASN A 234 29.55 7.38 -35.39
N GLU A 235 29.73 6.10 -35.65
CA GLU A 235 30.58 5.25 -34.81
C GLU A 235 32.02 5.72 -35.07
N GLU A 236 32.65 6.35 -34.08
CA GLU A 236 34.12 6.38 -34.00
C GLU A 236 34.65 4.97 -33.71
#